data_AF-A0A8H7TVK3-F1
#
_entry.id   AF-A0A8H7TVK3-F1
#
_cell.length_a   1.000
_cell.length_b   1.000
_cell.length_c   1.000
_cell.angle_alpha   90.00
_cell.angle_beta   90.00
_cell.angle_gamma   90.00
#
_symmetry.space_group_name_H-M   'P 1'
#
loop_
_entity.id
_entity.type
_entity.pdbx_description
1 polymer ?
#
loop_
_entity_poly.entity_id
_entity_poly.type
_entity_poly.pdbx_seq_one_letter_code
_entity_poly.pdbx_strand_id
1 'polypeptide(L)'
;MMSLEECNLYSVHLPYEGRRVWICVSSGARKKFEARVRKDIARTPGEDAKTSHCGQFVRHARLYFSRSLLEKWGIEYTIVDQKAGDVVVTFPGTYHQGFTLGSGTPRPRQ
;
A
#
# COMPACT_ATOMS: atom_id res chain seq x y z
N MET A 1 -3.38 -4.22 -3.24
CA MET A 1 -2.09 -4.92 -3.00
C MET A 1 -1.10 -3.88 -2.50
N MET A 2 -0.40 -4.15 -1.40
CA MET A 2 0.59 -3.24 -0.81
C MET A 2 1.95 -3.41 -1.50
N SER A 3 2.56 -2.31 -1.94
CA SER A 3 3.85 -2.29 -2.63
C SER A 3 4.83 -1.30 -2.00
N LEU A 4 6.12 -1.59 -2.15
CA LEU A 4 7.22 -0.69 -1.91
C LEU A 4 8.01 -0.66 -3.21
N GLU A 5 8.47 0.51 -3.64
CA GLU A 5 9.12 0.65 -4.93
C GLU A 5 10.49 -0.02 -4.99
N GLU A 6 10.80 -0.54 -6.18
CA GLU A 6 12.10 -1.12 -6.46
C GLU A 6 13.20 -0.13 -6.11
N CYS A 7 14.24 -0.61 -5.42
CA CYS A 7 15.42 0.17 -5.06
C CYS A 7 15.18 1.40 -4.18
N ASN A 8 14.05 1.49 -3.46
CA ASN A 8 13.79 2.61 -2.54
C ASN A 8 13.78 3.97 -3.29
N LEU A 9 13.20 3.99 -4.49
CA LEU A 9 13.07 5.17 -5.33
C LEU A 9 11.77 5.94 -5.04
N TYR A 10 11.61 7.08 -5.70
CA TYR A 10 10.37 7.86 -5.73
C TYR A 10 9.49 7.41 -6.90
N SER A 11 8.18 7.30 -6.68
CA SER A 11 7.18 7.24 -7.74
C SER A 11 6.35 8.50 -7.73
N VAL A 12 5.94 8.84 -8.96
CA VAL A 12 4.97 9.87 -9.23
C VAL A 12 3.75 9.19 -9.84
N HIS A 13 2.59 9.37 -9.21
CA HIS A 13 1.33 8.86 -9.70
C HIS A 13 0.43 10.01 -10.16
N LEU A 14 0.05 10.00 -11.45
CA LEU A 14 -0.75 11.02 -12.13
C LEU A 14 -1.95 10.37 -12.81
N PRO A 15 -3.13 10.31 -12.16
CA PRO A 15 -4.33 9.78 -12.79
C PRO A 15 -4.87 10.78 -13.81
N TYR A 16 -5.00 10.32 -15.04
CA TYR A 16 -5.69 11.06 -16.11
C TYR A 16 -7.19 11.19 -15.82
N GLU A 17 -7.80 10.14 -15.27
CA GLU A 17 -9.23 10.10 -14.94
C GLU A 17 -9.48 9.25 -13.69
N GLY A 18 -10.61 9.49 -13.02
CA GLY A 18 -11.06 8.74 -11.86
C GLY A 18 -10.48 9.24 -10.53
N ARG A 19 -10.85 8.55 -9.46
CA ARG A 19 -10.44 8.87 -8.08
C ARG A 19 -9.75 7.66 -7.48
N ARG A 20 -8.60 7.86 -6.84
CA ARG A 20 -7.86 6.79 -6.16
C ARG A 20 -7.65 7.14 -4.70
N VAL A 21 -7.75 6.16 -3.83
CA VAL A 21 -7.42 6.30 -2.42
C VAL A 21 -6.19 5.46 -2.14
N TRP A 22 -5.18 6.07 -1.53
CA TRP A 22 -3.94 5.44 -1.13
C TRP A 22 -3.90 5.30 0.38
N ILE A 23 -3.46 4.14 0.86
CA ILE A 23 -3.02 3.95 2.24
C ILE A 23 -1.50 3.84 2.22
N CYS A 24 -0.82 4.74 2.92
CA CYS A 24 0.64 4.82 2.96
C CYS A 24 1.12 4.58 4.39
N VAL A 25 1.94 3.56 4.62
CA VAL A 25 2.61 3.30 5.90
C VAL A 25 3.98 3.98 5.87
N SER A 26 4.21 4.87 6.84
CA SER A 26 5.45 5.63 6.96
C SER A 26 6.68 4.72 7.05
N SER A 27 7.81 5.19 6.49
CA SER A 27 9.10 4.50 6.55
C SER A 27 9.56 4.25 8.00
N GLY A 28 9.19 5.11 8.94
CA GLY A 28 9.45 4.93 10.39
C GLY A 28 8.70 3.72 10.98
N ALA A 29 7.47 3.48 10.53
CA ALA A 29 6.65 2.35 10.98
C ALA A 29 6.93 1.05 10.20
N ARG A 30 7.77 1.10 9.15
CA ARG A 30 8.09 -0.02 8.25
C ARG A 30 8.54 -1.29 8.99
N LYS A 31 9.53 -1.18 9.88
CA LYS A 31 10.09 -2.35 10.60
C LYS A 31 9.02 -3.02 11.47
N LYS A 32 8.22 -2.22 12.16
CA LYS A 32 7.10 -2.70 12.98
C LYS A 32 6.05 -3.39 12.10
N PHE A 33 5.70 -2.78 10.98
CA PHE A 33 4.77 -3.35 10.01
C PHE A 33 5.26 -4.70 9.51
N GLU A 34 6.47 -4.79 8.96
CA GLU A 34 7.01 -6.05 8.48
C GLU A 34 7.06 -7.15 9.55
N ALA A 35 7.44 -6.83 10.79
CA ALA A 35 7.46 -7.81 11.88
C ALA A 35 6.06 -8.36 12.17
N ARG A 36 5.02 -7.53 12.11
CA ARG A 36 3.63 -7.96 12.29
C ARG A 36 3.15 -8.81 11.13
N VAL A 37 3.47 -8.40 9.90
CA VAL A 37 3.11 -9.16 8.69
C VAL A 37 3.77 -10.53 8.69
N ARG A 38 5.07 -10.65 9.06
CA ARG A 38 5.76 -11.95 9.19
C ARG A 38 5.05 -12.88 10.17
N LYS A 39 4.61 -12.34 11.32
CA LYS A 39 3.88 -13.10 12.33
C LYS A 39 2.52 -13.57 11.85
N ASP A 40 1.82 -12.76 11.06
CA ASP A 40 0.50 -13.07 10.53
C ASP A 40 0.57 -14.12 9.41
N ILE A 41 1.50 -13.95 8.45
CA ILE A 41 1.81 -14.92 7.38
C ILE A 41 2.19 -16.28 7.95
N ALA A 42 3.06 -16.31 8.97
CA ALA A 42 3.47 -17.55 9.62
C ALA A 42 2.30 -18.31 10.28
N ARG A 43 1.16 -17.64 10.51
CA ARG A 43 -0.06 -18.24 11.07
C ARG A 43 -1.05 -18.69 10.00
N THR A 44 -0.85 -18.33 8.73
CA THR A 44 -1.75 -18.66 7.63
C THR A 44 -1.36 -20.02 7.03
N PRO A 45 -2.24 -21.05 7.11
CA PRO A 45 -1.95 -22.34 6.49
C PRO A 45 -1.93 -22.22 4.97
N GLY A 46 -0.83 -22.66 4.34
CA GLY A 46 -0.72 -22.70 2.87
C GLY A 46 0.12 -21.58 2.23
N GLU A 47 0.66 -20.63 2.99
CA GLU A 47 1.72 -19.74 2.50
C GLU A 47 3.09 -20.42 2.64
N ASP A 48 3.82 -20.53 1.52
CA ASP A 48 5.09 -21.23 1.45
C ASP A 48 6.08 -20.65 2.48
N ALA A 49 6.76 -21.51 3.24
CA ALA A 49 7.86 -21.10 4.12
C ALA A 49 8.96 -20.31 3.37
N LYS A 50 9.01 -20.36 2.04
CA LYS A 50 9.91 -19.56 1.19
C LYS A 50 9.56 -18.07 1.18
N THR A 51 8.28 -17.72 1.37
CA THR A 51 7.83 -16.31 1.38
C THR A 51 8.30 -15.58 2.63
N SER A 52 8.30 -16.22 3.80
CA SER A 52 8.71 -15.60 5.08
C SER A 52 10.19 -15.24 5.15
N HIS A 53 11.05 -15.93 4.39
CA HIS A 53 12.48 -15.67 4.27
C HIS A 53 12.85 -14.64 3.19
N CYS A 54 11.87 -14.13 2.43
CA CYS A 54 12.12 -13.13 1.39
C CYS A 54 12.29 -11.72 1.99
N GLY A 55 13.32 -10.97 1.56
CA GLY A 55 13.51 -9.56 1.95
C GLY A 55 12.39 -8.63 1.46
N GLN A 56 11.62 -9.05 0.46
CA GLN A 56 10.46 -8.32 -0.09
C GLN A 56 9.13 -9.06 0.11
N PHE A 57 9.05 -9.93 1.11
CA PHE A 57 7.91 -10.83 1.35
C PHE A 57 6.53 -10.15 1.38
N VAL A 58 6.44 -8.93 1.91
CA VAL A 58 5.18 -8.15 1.94
C VAL A 58 4.58 -7.98 0.54
N ARG A 59 5.44 -7.81 -0.49
CA ARG A 59 5.01 -7.68 -1.89
C ARG A 59 4.54 -9.02 -2.45
N HIS A 60 5.22 -10.11 -2.10
CA HIS A 60 4.91 -11.44 -2.62
C HIS A 60 3.70 -12.07 -1.95
N ALA A 61 3.45 -11.75 -0.68
CA ALA A 61 2.32 -12.28 0.09
C ALA A 61 0.95 -11.80 -0.44
N ARG A 62 0.91 -10.80 -1.33
CA ARG A 62 -0.32 -10.27 -1.95
C ARG A 62 -1.40 -9.91 -0.91
N LEU A 63 -0.98 -9.55 0.31
CA LEU A 63 -1.89 -9.26 1.40
C LEU A 63 -2.58 -7.90 1.24
N TYR A 64 -3.81 -7.86 1.72
CA TYR A 64 -4.61 -6.64 1.81
C TYR A 64 -4.62 -6.15 3.26
N PHE A 65 -4.25 -4.89 3.48
CA PHE A 65 -4.28 -4.30 4.81
C PHE A 65 -5.42 -3.28 4.93
N SER A 66 -6.38 -3.55 5.81
CA SER A 66 -7.46 -2.61 6.12
C SER A 66 -7.00 -1.61 7.19
N ARG A 67 -7.68 -0.45 7.24
CA ARG A 67 -7.44 0.59 8.26
C ARG A 67 -7.54 0.03 9.67
N SER A 68 -8.61 -0.70 9.96
CA SER A 68 -8.86 -1.29 11.27
C SER A 68 -7.77 -2.30 11.69
N LEU A 69 -7.15 -3.00 10.72
CA LEU A 69 -6.03 -3.89 11.00
C LEU A 69 -4.76 -3.11 11.39
N LEU A 70 -4.46 -2.03 10.65
CA LEU A 70 -3.31 -1.17 10.94
C LEU A 70 -3.47 -0.44 12.28
N GLU A 71 -4.67 0.05 12.59
CA GLU A 71 -5.04 0.65 13.88
C GLU A 71 -4.84 -0.36 15.02
N LYS A 72 -5.34 -1.61 14.86
CA LYS A 72 -5.15 -2.68 15.84
C LYS A 72 -3.68 -3.03 16.07
N TRP A 73 -2.83 -2.86 15.06
CA TRP A 73 -1.39 -3.08 15.19
C TRP A 73 -0.64 -1.85 15.71
N GLY A 74 -1.32 -0.71 15.87
CA GLY A 74 -0.74 0.57 16.26
C GLY A 74 0.33 1.03 15.26
N ILE A 75 0.06 0.87 13.98
CA ILE A 75 0.96 1.25 12.89
C ILE A 75 0.51 2.59 12.34
N GLU A 76 1.44 3.53 12.26
CA GLU A 76 1.17 4.85 11.68
C GLU A 76 1.01 4.73 10.17
N TYR A 77 -0.11 5.24 9.67
CA TYR A 77 -0.39 5.31 8.24
C TYR A 77 -1.09 6.63 7.90
N THR A 78 -1.01 6.99 6.63
CA THR A 78 -1.68 8.15 6.04
C THR A 78 -2.62 7.67 4.96
N ILE A 79 -3.79 8.29 4.85
CA ILE A 79 -4.71 8.07 3.74
C ILE A 79 -4.64 9.27 2.82
N VAL A 80 -4.41 9.03 1.54
CA VAL A 80 -4.39 10.08 0.52
C VAL A 80 -5.52 9.84 -0.45
N ASP A 81 -6.44 10.80 -0.52
CA ASP A 81 -7.50 10.82 -1.52
C ASP A 81 -7.03 11.60 -2.74
N GLN A 82 -6.79 10.92 -3.85
CA GLN A 82 -6.26 11.45 -5.09
C GLN A 82 -7.37 11.61 -6.13
N LYS A 83 -7.57 12.84 -6.60
CA LYS A 83 -8.51 13.18 -7.68
C LYS A 83 -7.78 13.30 -9.02
N ALA A 84 -8.54 13.35 -10.11
CA ALA A 84 -7.98 13.62 -11.43
C ALA A 84 -7.23 14.96 -11.43
N GLY A 85 -5.99 14.95 -11.92
CA GLY A 85 -5.10 16.11 -11.88
C GLY A 85 -4.21 16.22 -10.64
N ASP A 86 -4.47 15.47 -9.56
CA ASP A 86 -3.62 15.47 -8.37
C ASP A 86 -2.36 14.62 -8.58
N VAL A 87 -1.23 15.10 -8.10
CA VAL A 87 0.03 14.36 -8.10
C VAL A 87 0.27 13.74 -6.73
N VAL A 88 0.41 12.42 -6.67
CA VAL A 88 0.85 11.72 -5.45
C VAL A 88 2.29 11.27 -5.66
N VAL A 89 3.17 11.70 -4.76
CA VAL A 89 4.57 11.26 -4.72
C VAL A 89 4.75 10.37 -3.50
N THR A 90 5.22 9.14 -3.69
CA THR A 90 5.58 8.27 -2.56
C THR A 90 7.06 8.32 -2.29
N PHE A 91 7.42 8.53 -1.03
CA PHE A 91 8.81 8.60 -0.62
C PHE A 91 9.44 7.21 -0.49
N PRO A 92 10.75 7.12 -0.77
CA PRO A 92 11.56 5.95 -0.47
C PRO A 92 11.23 5.29 0.88
N GLY A 93 10.93 4.00 0.85
CA GLY A 93 10.78 3.20 2.06
C GLY A 93 9.36 3.21 2.64
N THR A 94 8.45 3.94 1.99
CA THR A 94 7.03 3.98 2.33
C THR A 94 6.32 2.80 1.67
N TYR A 95 5.60 2.00 2.44
CA TYR A 95 4.67 1.03 1.86
C TYR A 95 3.40 1.77 1.46
N HIS A 96 2.88 1.51 0.27
CA HIS A 96 1.63 2.10 -0.18
C HIS A 96 0.71 1.08 -0.84
N GLN A 97 -0.60 1.29 -0.67
CA GLN A 97 -1.64 0.48 -1.30
C GLN A 97 -2.71 1.41 -1.88
N GLY A 98 -2.88 1.38 -3.20
CA GLY A 98 -3.87 2.18 -3.92
C GLY A 98 -5.14 1.40 -4.24
N PHE A 99 -6.28 2.10 -4.18
CA PHE A 99 -7.60 1.62 -4.59
C PHE A 99 -8.22 2.61 -5.55
N THR A 100 -8.75 2.15 -6.67
CA THR A 100 -9.56 3.01 -7.54
C THR A 100 -11.00 2.98 -7.02
N LEU A 101 -11.54 4.14 -6.69
CA LEU A 101 -12.97 4.31 -6.45
C LEU A 101 -13.65 4.43 -7.82
N GLY A 102 -14.78 3.74 -8.00
CA GLY A 102 -15.38 3.38 -9.30
C GLY A 102 -15.42 4.46 -10.38
N SER A 103 -15.54 4.00 -11.63
CA SER A 103 -15.52 4.79 -12.86
C SER A 103 -16.69 5.77 -12.97
N GLY A 104 -16.58 6.91 -12.27
CA GLY A 104 -17.30 8.11 -12.66
C GLY A 104 -16.45 8.79 -13.73
N THR A 105 -16.65 8.43 -14.99
CA THR A 105 -16.19 9.30 -16.09
C THR A 105 -16.86 10.65 -15.89
N PRO A 106 -16.13 11.77 -15.71
CA PRO A 106 -16.73 13.08 -15.81
C PRO A 106 -17.06 13.24 -17.30
N ARG A 107 -18.32 13.00 -17.70
CA ARG A 107 -18.76 13.40 -19.04
C ARG A 107 -18.43 14.89 -19.19
N PRO A 108 -17.69 15.31 -20.23
CA PRO A 108 -17.54 16.73 -20.51
C PRO A 108 -18.97 17.29 -20.67
N ARG A 109 -19.29 18.33 -19.89
CA ARG A 109 -20.53 19.08 -20.09
C ARG A 109 -20.45 19.68 -21.50
N GLN A 110 -21.26 19.17 -22.41
CA GLN A 110 -21.66 19.91 -23.62
C GLN A 110 -22.70 20.95 -23.22
#